data_AF-A0A922T5X6-F1
#
_entry.id   AF-A0A922T5X6-F1
#
_cell.length_a   1.000
_cell.length_b   1.000
_cell.length_c   1.000
_cell.angle_alpha   90.00
_cell.angle_beta   90.00
_cell.angle_gamma   90.00
#
_symmetry.space_group_name_H-M   'P 1'
#
loop_
_entity.id
_entity.type
_entity.pdbx_description
1 polymer ?
#
loop_
_entity_poly.entity_id
_entity_poly.type
_entity_poly.pdbx_seq_one_letter_code
_entity_poly.pdbx_strand_id
1 'polypeptide(L)'
;MADRIVVYWRDIPAQVIIKKGRQTAKRELSLRFTEAIDMCAMRTGAAETDDYLADWRKADPVPVSDELEAEADKAAAELEAAYDRERLVALVKAGGRENG
;
A
#
# COMPACT_ATOMS: atom_id res chain seq x y z
N MET A 1 16.96 2.90 -15.12
CA MET A 1 16.52 2.36 -13.83
C MET A 1 15.15 2.94 -13.54
N ALA A 2 14.19 2.09 -13.21
CA ALA A 2 12.86 2.52 -12.81
C ALA A 2 12.82 2.69 -11.28
N ASP A 3 11.86 3.47 -10.79
CA ASP A 3 11.63 3.68 -9.38
C ASP A 3 10.34 2.96 -8.96
N ARG A 4 10.44 2.09 -7.96
CA ARG A 4 9.30 1.48 -7.27
C ARG A 4 8.83 2.40 -6.15
N ILE A 5 7.56 2.76 -6.18
CA ILE A 5 6.88 3.58 -5.19
C ILE A 5 5.68 2.80 -4.69
N VAL A 6 5.61 2.58 -3.38
CA VAL A 6 4.45 1.92 -2.77
C VAL A 6 3.59 3.00 -2.11
N VAL A 7 2.29 2.94 -2.38
CA VAL A 7 1.27 3.80 -1.80
C VAL A 7 0.68 3.09 -0.59
N TYR A 8 0.68 3.78 0.53
CA TYR A 8 0.12 3.32 1.79
C TYR A 8 -1.00 4.23 2.23
N TRP A 9 -1.98 3.64 2.89
CA TRP A 9 -2.84 4.36 3.81
C TRP A 9 -2.38 4.04 5.22
N ARG A 10 -1.86 5.04 5.94
CA ARG A 10 -1.08 4.83 7.16
C ARG A 10 0.05 3.80 6.92
N ASP A 11 -0.01 2.62 7.53
CA ASP A 11 0.96 1.53 7.36
C ASP A 11 0.43 0.33 6.57
N ILE A 12 -0.77 0.45 5.97
CA ILE A 12 -1.37 -0.59 5.11
C ILE A 12 -1.08 -0.25 3.64
N PRO A 13 -0.36 -1.09 2.88
CA PRO A 13 -0.12 -0.84 1.48
C PRO A 13 -1.40 -1.03 0.66
N ALA A 14 -1.58 -0.23 -0.38
CA ALA A 14 -2.75 -0.29 -1.26
C ALA A 14 -2.38 -0.51 -2.72
N GLN A 15 -1.28 0.12 -3.17
CA GLN A 15 -0.87 0.08 -4.57
C GLN A 15 0.64 0.17 -4.71
N VAL A 16 1.17 -0.50 -5.73
CA VAL A 16 2.54 -0.33 -6.21
C VAL A 16 2.55 0.43 -7.53
N ILE A 17 3.50 1.35 -7.67
CA ILE A 17 3.73 2.16 -8.87
C ILE A 17 5.20 2.00 -9.25
N ILE A 18 5.47 1.50 -10.45
CA ILE A 18 6.82 1.48 -11.03
C ILE A 18 6.91 2.58 -12.08
N LYS A 19 7.84 3.51 -11.94
CA LYS A 19 7.99 4.67 -12.82
C LYS A 19 9.35 4.69 -13.49
N LYS A 20 9.38 4.84 -14.81
CA LYS A 20 10.60 5.04 -15.60
C LYS A 20 10.42 6.21 -16.55
N GLY A 21 10.92 7.38 -16.16
CA GLY A 21 10.71 8.62 -16.94
C GLY A 21 9.22 8.93 -17.12
N ARG A 22 8.73 8.77 -18.36
CA ARG A 22 7.30 8.95 -18.72
C ARG A 22 6.47 7.66 -18.65
N GLN A 23 7.11 6.50 -18.59
CA GLN A 23 6.43 5.20 -18.49
C GLN A 23 6.07 4.92 -17.03
N THR A 24 4.90 4.33 -16.80
CA THR A 24 4.44 3.94 -15.47
C THR A 24 3.67 2.63 -15.55
N ALA A 25 4.00 1.66 -14.70
CA ALA A 25 3.18 0.50 -14.42
C ALA A 25 2.59 0.64 -13.02
N LYS A 26 1.34 0.20 -12.84
CA LYS A 26 0.65 0.22 -11.55
C LYS A 26 0.08 -1.16 -11.26
N ARG A 27 0.11 -1.56 -10.00
CA ARG A 27 -0.53 -2.78 -9.50
C ARG A 27 -1.25 -2.47 -8.21
N GLU A 28 -2.56 -2.63 -8.24
CA GLU A 28 -3.40 -2.60 -7.06
C GLU A 28 -3.27 -3.93 -6.33
N LEU A 29 -3.21 -3.88 -5.00
CA LEU A 29 -3.18 -5.10 -4.20
C LEU A 29 -4.58 -5.72 -4.10
N SER A 30 -4.66 -6.96 -3.64
CA SER A 30 -5.93 -7.66 -3.46
C SER A 30 -6.90 -6.89 -2.56
N LEU A 31 -8.20 -7.15 -2.76
CA LEU A 31 -9.30 -6.49 -2.04
C LEU A 31 -9.14 -6.49 -0.52
N ARG A 32 -8.50 -7.52 0.05
CA ARG A 32 -8.22 -7.62 1.50
C ARG A 32 -7.48 -6.42 2.09
N PHE A 33 -6.65 -5.73 1.30
CA PHE A 33 -5.94 -4.53 1.75
C PHE A 33 -6.89 -3.34 1.83
N THR A 34 -7.72 -3.14 0.80
CA THR A 34 -8.77 -2.11 0.79
C THR A 34 -9.76 -2.34 1.93
N GLU A 35 -10.20 -3.58 2.14
CA GLU A 35 -11.06 -3.94 3.27
C GLU A 35 -10.40 -3.65 4.62
N ALA A 36 -9.10 -3.90 4.75
CA ALA A 36 -8.35 -3.57 5.97
C ALA A 36 -8.28 -2.05 6.21
N ILE A 37 -8.06 -1.26 5.16
CA ILE A 37 -8.07 0.20 5.20
C ILE A 37 -9.45 0.70 5.65
N ASP A 38 -10.52 0.22 5.02
CA ASP A 38 -11.88 0.65 5.34
C ASP A 38 -12.30 0.25 6.75
N MET A 39 -12.03 -0.99 7.18
CA MET A 39 -12.28 -1.43 8.55
C MET A 39 -11.54 -0.57 9.57
N CYS A 40 -10.30 -0.18 9.25
CA CYS A 40 -9.51 0.69 10.10
C CYS A 40 -10.06 2.12 10.14
N ALA A 41 -10.41 2.68 8.98
CA ALA A 41 -10.99 4.01 8.87
C ALA A 41 -12.31 4.10 9.65
N MET A 42 -13.18 3.09 9.52
CA MET A 42 -14.42 3.00 10.30
C MET A 42 -14.14 2.88 11.81
N ARG A 43 -13.19 2.02 12.21
CA ARG A 43 -12.83 1.83 13.62
C ARG A 43 -12.26 3.10 14.28
N THR A 44 -11.50 3.88 13.53
CA THR A 44 -10.85 5.10 14.04
C THR A 44 -11.70 6.36 13.84
N GLY A 45 -12.89 6.24 13.24
CA GLY A 45 -13.73 7.38 12.87
C GLY A 45 -13.20 8.19 11.68
N ALA A 46 -12.05 7.81 11.12
CA ALA A 46 -11.43 8.50 9.99
C ALA A 46 -12.25 8.41 8.70
N ALA A 47 -13.11 7.38 8.57
CA ALA A 47 -13.95 7.16 7.39
C ALA A 47 -14.93 8.31 7.08
N GLU A 48 -15.31 9.10 8.08
CA GLU A 48 -16.29 10.19 7.95
C GLU A 48 -15.63 11.58 7.92
N THR A 49 -14.30 11.62 7.83
CA THR A 49 -13.49 12.83 7.96
C THR A 49 -12.49 12.96 6.81
N ASP A 50 -12.05 14.18 6.54
CA ASP A 50 -10.95 14.44 5.58
C ASP A 50 -9.64 13.70 5.95
N ASP A 51 -9.50 13.21 7.19
CA ASP A 51 -8.36 12.41 7.64
C ASP A 51 -8.15 11.14 6.82
N TYR A 52 -9.22 10.54 6.26
CA TYR A 52 -9.08 9.37 5.38
C TYR A 52 -8.20 9.68 4.17
N LEU A 53 -8.37 10.85 3.56
CA LEU A 53 -7.57 11.28 2.41
C LEU A 53 -6.20 11.83 2.84
N ALA A 54 -6.11 12.42 4.03
CA ALA A 54 -4.86 12.96 4.57
C ALA A 54 -3.84 11.89 4.98
N ASP A 55 -4.29 10.71 5.39
CA ASP A 55 -3.44 9.59 5.83
C ASP A 55 -2.78 8.80 4.68
N TRP A 56 -3.09 9.15 3.42
CA TRP A 56 -2.44 8.55 2.26
C TRP A 56 -1.01 9.07 2.09
N ARG A 57 -0.05 8.16 2.06
CA ARG A 57 1.37 8.47 1.86
C ARG A 57 2.00 7.60 0.78
N LYS A 58 3.02 8.13 0.13
CA LYS A 58 3.89 7.37 -0.78
C LYS A 58 5.19 7.09 -0.05
N ALA A 59 5.65 5.85 -0.08
CA ALA A 59 6.99 5.54 0.39
C ALA A 59 8.05 6.12 -0.55
N ASP A 60 9.27 6.23 -0.03
CA ASP A 60 10.42 6.66 -0.81
C ASP A 60 10.62 5.75 -2.04
N PRO A 61 10.96 6.34 -3.19
CA PRO A 61 11.23 5.59 -4.40
C PRO A 61 12.43 4.67 -4.19
N VAL A 62 12.25 3.38 -4.50
CA VAL A 62 13.31 2.38 -4.46
C VAL A 62 13.71 2.04 -5.89
N PRO A 63 15.00 2.18 -6.27
CA PRO A 63 15.44 1.83 -7.61
C PRO A 63 15.27 0.33 -7.88
N VAL A 64 14.68 0.00 -9.03
CA VAL A 64 14.42 -1.37 -9.52
C VAL A 64 14.79 -1.51 -10.99
N SER A 65 14.65 -2.72 -11.53
CA SER A 65 14.95 -2.99 -12.93
C SER A 65 14.05 -2.18 -13.88
N ASP A 66 14.44 -2.16 -15.15
CA ASP A 66 13.70 -1.44 -16.20
C ASP A 66 12.49 -2.24 -16.73
N GLU A 67 12.18 -3.40 -16.15
CA GLU A 67 11.05 -4.26 -16.50
C GLU A 67 9.80 -3.87 -15.69
N LEU A 68 9.18 -2.75 -16.06
CA LEU A 68 8.10 -2.11 -15.27
C LEU A 68 6.98 -3.07 -14.85
N GLU A 69 6.44 -3.86 -15.78
CA GLU A 69 5.33 -4.79 -15.50
C GLU A 69 5.79 -5.91 -14.55
N ALA A 70 6.94 -6.53 -14.83
CA ALA A 70 7.47 -7.62 -14.01
C ALA A 70 7.83 -7.15 -12.59
N GLU A 71 8.43 -5.97 -12.44
CA GLU A 71 8.72 -5.37 -11.13
C GLU A 71 7.43 -5.00 -10.38
N ALA A 72 6.39 -4.55 -11.10
CA ALA A 72 5.13 -4.21 -10.46
C ALA A 72 4.42 -5.46 -9.94
N ASP A 73 4.36 -6.53 -10.74
CA ASP A 73 3.78 -7.83 -10.35
C ASP A 73 4.56 -8.46 -9.19
N LYS A 74 5.90 -8.45 -9.29
CA LYS A 74 6.79 -8.95 -8.23
C LYS A 74 6.56 -8.19 -6.93
N ALA A 75 6.60 -6.86 -6.96
CA ALA A 75 6.43 -6.05 -5.76
C ALA A 75 5.02 -6.19 -5.16
N ALA A 76 3.98 -6.33 -5.99
CA ALA A 76 2.64 -6.61 -5.52
C ALA A 76 2.58 -7.97 -4.81
N ALA A 77 3.15 -9.02 -5.42
CA ALA A 77 3.22 -10.36 -4.83
C ALA A 77 4.04 -10.39 -3.52
N GLU A 78 5.16 -9.65 -3.45
CA GLU A 78 5.96 -9.49 -2.24
C GLU A 78 5.15 -8.85 -1.10
N LEU A 79 4.40 -7.78 -1.38
CA LEU A 79 3.53 -7.14 -0.39
C LEU A 79 2.36 -8.04 0.01
N GLU A 80 1.75 -8.73 -0.94
CA GLU A 80 0.71 -9.72 -0.68
C GLU A 80 1.21 -10.84 0.24
N ALA A 81 2.43 -11.32 0.06
CA ALA A 81 3.03 -12.34 0.91
C ALA A 81 3.45 -11.77 2.28
N ALA A 82 4.00 -10.56 2.33
CA ALA A 82 4.49 -9.92 3.56
C ALA A 82 3.38 -9.42 4.49
N TYR A 83 2.20 -9.13 3.95
CA TYR A 83 1.01 -8.73 4.69
C TYR A 83 -0.03 -9.84 4.60
N ASP A 84 0.21 -10.90 5.36
CA ASP A 84 -0.76 -11.96 5.55
C ASP A 84 -2.03 -11.45 6.26
N ARG A 85 -3.03 -12.34 6.36
CA ARG A 85 -4.30 -12.01 7.02
C ARG A 85 -4.09 -11.59 8.48
N GLU A 86 -3.18 -12.23 9.21
CA GLU A 86 -2.98 -11.98 10.64
C GLU A 86 -2.38 -10.59 10.87
N ARG A 87 -1.37 -10.21 10.07
CA ARG A 87 -0.77 -8.88 10.10
C ARG A 87 -1.76 -7.79 9.72
N LEU A 88 -2.56 -8.00 8.67
CA LEU A 88 -3.62 -7.06 8.29
C LEU A 88 -4.64 -6.87 9.42
N VAL A 89 -5.06 -7.95 10.09
CA VAL A 89 -5.96 -7.86 11.25
C VAL A 89 -5.31 -7.13 12.41
N ALA A 90 -4.01 -7.34 12.67
CA ALA A 90 -3.28 -6.62 13.71
C ALA A 90 -3.22 -5.12 13.40
N LEU A 91 -2.93 -4.75 12.16
CA LEU A 91 -2.96 -3.37 11.67
C LEU A 91 -4.34 -2.74 11.85
N VAL A 92 -5.41 -3.42 11.46
CA VAL A 92 -6.80 -2.93 11.66
C VAL A 92 -7.08 -2.67 13.14
N LYS A 93 -6.69 -3.59 14.04
CA LYS A 93 -6.86 -3.43 15.49
C LYS A 93 -6.08 -2.25 16.04
N ALA A 94 -4.90 -1.96 15.48
CA ALA A 94 -4.02 -0.87 15.86
C ALA A 94 -4.37 0.47 15.18
N GLY A 95 -5.50 0.56 14.45
CA GLY A 95 -5.84 1.80 13.77
C GLY A 95 -4.94 2.08 12.57
N GLY A 96 -4.46 1.04 11.88
CA GLY A 96 -3.74 1.13 10.62
C GLY A 96 -2.30 1.58 10.79
N ARG A 97 -1.82 1.63 12.04
CA ARG A 97 -0.44 1.96 12.37
C ARG A 97 0.26 0.72 12.89
N GLU A 98 1.43 0.38 12.36
CA GLU A 98 2.28 -0.63 13.01
C GLU A 98 2.79 0.03 14.29
N ASN A 99 2.29 -0.41 15.45
CA ASN A 99 2.69 0.11 16.75
C ASN A 99 4.23 0.20 16.82
N GLY A 100 4.75 1.39 17.12
CA GLY A 100 6.05 1.55 17.79
C GLY A 100 5.89 1.28 19.28
#